data_AF-A0A0Q6WKC1-F1
#
_entry.id   AF-A0A0Q6WKC1-F1
#
_cell.length_a   1.000
_cell.length_b   1.000
_cell.length_c   1.000
_cell.angle_alpha   90.00
_cell.angle_beta   90.00
_cell.angle_gamma   90.00
#
_symmetry.space_group_name_H-M   'P 1'
#
loop_
_entity.id
_entity.type
_entity.pdbx_description
1 polymer ?
#
loop_
_entity_poly.entity_id
_entity_poly.type
_entity_poly.pdbx_seq_one_letter_code
_entity_poly.pdbx_strand_id
1 'polypeptide(L)'
;MTEAYFAESTIDWAAVELPDAWPDRLDWSCPTTAFRLLRRVMSRSRERVTLPDGLPGADRISKYILQEFHNLPNGNYSKHISAGYSRGFDRAMLGTMAAGRARIAQALAGATRVIDLGCGGGHMAGVLKASGVPEVLGLDPSPYLLQVAAKAYPGIRWVQGMAERTGLPDASVDGAAICFLLHEVPPKYLEEVLAELRRIVRPGGRLAVLEPSPVQWRLSWWPVIRGHGWRGAYFKWLSLSVFEPFLDPWHRQPFAERLAAHGFQVETDEAGCPFRYVQAVREGAPAVAPSPC
;
A
#
# COMPACT_ATOMS: atom_id res chain seq x y z
N MET A 1 -15.98 28.01 -3.69
CA MET A 1 -16.43 27.27 -2.48
C MET A 1 -15.76 25.89 -2.42
N THR A 2 -14.43 25.83 -2.44
CA THR A 2 -13.67 24.56 -2.57
C THR A 2 -12.48 24.53 -1.61
N GLU A 3 -12.72 24.78 -0.32
CA GLU A 3 -11.66 24.77 0.70
C GLU A 3 -11.89 23.82 1.88
N ALA A 4 -13.01 23.10 1.97
CA ALA A 4 -13.37 22.39 3.20
C ALA A 4 -13.79 20.92 3.05
N TYR A 5 -13.30 20.19 2.04
CA TYR A 5 -13.61 18.75 1.91
C TYR A 5 -12.38 17.91 1.60
N PHE A 6 -11.41 17.98 2.49
CA PHE A 6 -10.82 16.74 2.97
C PHE A 6 -11.44 16.50 4.33
N ALA A 7 -11.98 15.32 4.58
CA ALA A 7 -12.35 14.94 5.93
C ALA A 7 -11.15 15.26 6.83
N GLU A 8 -11.26 16.30 7.67
CA GLU A 8 -10.23 16.56 8.66
C GLU A 8 -10.06 15.26 9.42
N SER A 9 -8.88 14.65 9.32
CA SER A 9 -8.53 13.64 10.30
C SER A 9 -8.48 14.40 11.61
N THR A 10 -9.49 14.20 12.45
CA THR A 10 -9.61 14.85 13.76
C THR A 10 -8.55 14.34 14.73
N ILE A 11 -7.71 13.41 14.29
CA ILE A 11 -6.70 12.74 15.10
C ILE A 11 -5.34 13.29 14.70
N ASP A 12 -4.64 13.90 15.65
CA ASP A 12 -3.21 14.13 15.53
C ASP A 12 -2.47 12.79 15.68
N TRP A 13 -2.20 12.14 14.55
CA TRP A 13 -1.53 10.83 14.52
C TRP A 13 -0.13 10.85 15.13
N ALA A 14 0.56 11.98 15.14
CA ALA A 14 1.89 12.08 15.73
C ALA A 14 1.83 12.07 17.27
N ALA A 15 0.77 12.67 17.84
CA ALA A 15 0.58 12.82 19.28
C ALA A 15 -0.38 11.80 19.91
N VAL A 16 -1.23 11.12 19.12
CA VAL A 16 -2.24 10.19 19.64
C VAL A 16 -1.63 9.07 20.48
N GLU A 17 -2.20 8.79 21.63
CA GLU A 17 -1.83 7.62 22.42
C GLU A 17 -2.57 6.40 21.90
N LEU A 18 -1.82 5.42 21.36
CA LEU A 18 -2.39 4.16 20.89
C LEU A 18 -2.31 3.11 22.00
N PRO A 19 -3.32 2.24 22.15
CA PRO A 19 -3.27 1.14 23.11
C PRO A 19 -2.20 0.10 22.71
N ASP A 20 -1.67 -0.63 23.70
CA ASP A 20 -0.76 -1.74 23.46
C ASP A 20 -1.50 -2.95 22.91
N ALA A 21 -1.03 -3.47 21.78
CA ALA A 21 -1.46 -4.76 21.26
C ALA A 21 -0.79 -5.91 22.05
N TRP A 22 -1.27 -7.13 21.88
CA TRP A 22 -0.71 -8.28 22.60
C TRP A 22 0.81 -8.48 22.41
N PRO A 23 1.43 -8.22 21.22
CA PRO A 23 2.88 -8.36 21.07
C PRO A 23 3.66 -7.30 21.86
N ASP A 24 3.07 -6.12 22.05
CA ASP A 24 3.71 -5.01 22.77
C ASP A 24 3.80 -5.29 24.28
N ARG A 25 2.95 -6.20 24.79
CA ARG A 25 2.90 -6.60 26.20
C ARG A 25 3.80 -7.80 26.52
N LEU A 26 4.54 -8.32 25.54
CA LEU A 26 5.42 -9.46 25.74
C LEU A 26 6.60 -9.09 26.64
N ASP A 27 6.83 -9.91 27.67
CA ASP A 27 7.98 -9.77 28.54
C ASP A 27 9.24 -10.37 27.88
N TRP A 28 10.12 -9.49 27.41
CA TRP A 28 11.39 -9.83 26.77
C TRP A 28 12.47 -10.27 27.76
N SER A 29 12.27 -10.09 29.07
CA SER A 29 13.17 -10.63 30.09
C SER A 29 13.04 -12.15 30.26
N CYS A 30 11.94 -12.73 29.76
CA CYS A 30 11.71 -14.17 29.78
C CYS A 30 12.30 -14.86 28.52
N PRO A 31 13.26 -15.81 28.67
CA PRO A 31 13.89 -16.49 27.52
C PRO A 31 12.90 -17.29 26.65
N THR A 32 11.79 -17.73 27.23
CA THR A 32 10.77 -18.50 26.50
C THR A 32 9.91 -17.63 25.58
N THR A 33 9.83 -16.32 25.81
CA THR A 33 9.07 -15.36 24.99
C THR A 33 9.60 -15.32 23.57
N ALA A 34 10.92 -15.18 23.41
CA ALA A 34 11.57 -15.17 22.10
C ALA A 34 11.35 -16.49 21.34
N PHE A 35 11.42 -17.63 22.04
CA PHE A 35 11.18 -18.95 21.44
C PHE A 35 9.72 -19.12 20.99
N ARG A 36 8.74 -18.66 21.80
CA ARG A 36 7.31 -18.70 21.43
C ARG A 36 7.02 -17.82 20.21
N LEU A 37 7.58 -16.62 20.18
CA LEU A 37 7.40 -15.70 19.05
C LEU A 37 8.05 -16.25 17.78
N LEU A 38 9.28 -16.75 17.87
CA LEU A 38 9.99 -17.38 16.73
C LEU A 38 9.22 -18.59 16.21
N ARG A 39 8.73 -19.47 17.10
CA ARG A 39 7.90 -20.62 16.71
C ARG A 39 6.62 -20.17 16.00
N ARG A 40 5.99 -19.08 16.45
CA ARG A 40 4.77 -18.51 15.84
C ARG A 40 5.05 -17.94 14.46
N VAL A 41 6.10 -17.13 14.31
CA VAL A 41 6.58 -16.57 13.02
C VAL A 41 6.94 -17.67 12.03
N MET A 42 7.57 -18.76 12.50
CA MET A 42 7.92 -19.91 11.65
C MET A 42 6.75 -20.87 11.41
N SER A 43 5.67 -20.79 12.17
CA SER A 43 4.52 -21.67 11.99
C SER A 43 3.70 -21.24 10.78
N ARG A 44 3.15 -22.22 10.05
CA ARG A 44 2.17 -21.95 8.99
C ARG A 44 0.75 -21.69 9.53
N SER A 45 0.55 -21.81 10.85
CA SER A 45 -0.71 -21.51 11.52
C SER A 45 -0.78 -20.02 11.79
N ARG A 46 -1.81 -19.35 11.24
CA ARG A 46 -1.96 -17.89 11.31
C ARG A 46 -3.19 -17.56 12.10
N GLU A 47 -3.04 -16.66 13.04
CA GLU A 47 -4.15 -16.20 13.87
C GLU A 47 -4.78 -14.94 13.26
N ARG A 48 -6.01 -14.67 13.70
CA ARG A 48 -6.68 -13.41 13.39
C ARG A 48 -6.00 -12.29 14.16
N VAL A 49 -5.84 -11.12 13.53
CA VAL A 49 -5.42 -9.92 14.25
C VAL A 49 -6.44 -9.63 15.33
N THR A 50 -5.96 -9.38 16.54
CA THR A 50 -6.78 -8.92 17.66
C THR A 50 -6.50 -7.43 17.82
N LEU A 51 -7.52 -6.61 17.53
CA LEU A 51 -7.45 -5.18 17.77
C LEU A 51 -7.62 -4.94 19.27
N PRO A 52 -6.75 -4.12 19.90
CA PRO A 52 -6.92 -3.76 21.30
C PRO A 52 -8.13 -2.85 21.51
N ASP A 53 -8.73 -2.93 22.69
CA ASP A 53 -9.83 -2.06 23.09
C ASP A 53 -9.42 -0.58 23.05
N GLY A 54 -10.35 0.28 22.62
CA GLY A 54 -10.12 1.72 22.52
C GLY A 54 -9.26 2.15 21.32
N LEU A 55 -8.91 1.25 20.40
CA LEU A 55 -8.19 1.62 19.19
C LEU A 55 -9.03 2.58 18.31
N PRO A 56 -8.52 3.78 17.96
CA PRO A 56 -9.24 4.73 17.13
C PRO A 56 -9.63 4.14 15.77
N GLY A 57 -10.90 4.30 15.39
CA GLY A 57 -11.45 3.85 14.12
C GLY A 57 -11.45 2.33 13.90
N ALA A 58 -11.38 1.54 14.97
CA ALA A 58 -11.41 0.08 14.90
C ALA A 58 -12.66 -0.47 14.18
N ASP A 59 -13.80 0.22 14.32
CA ASP A 59 -15.07 -0.07 13.67
C ASP A 59 -15.03 0.07 12.14
N ARG A 60 -14.07 0.84 11.61
CA ARG A 60 -13.90 1.12 10.17
C ARG A 60 -12.98 0.13 9.47
N ILE A 61 -12.28 -0.73 10.22
CA ILE A 61 -11.31 -1.68 9.68
C ILE A 61 -12.06 -2.93 9.17
N SER A 62 -11.97 -3.19 7.87
CA SER A 62 -12.60 -4.36 7.27
C SER A 62 -11.99 -5.68 7.78
N LYS A 63 -12.85 -6.67 8.02
CA LYS A 63 -12.47 -7.99 8.58
C LYS A 63 -11.40 -8.73 7.78
N TYR A 64 -11.30 -8.49 6.46
CA TYR A 64 -10.32 -9.18 5.61
C TYR A 64 -8.89 -8.72 5.84
N ILE A 65 -8.69 -7.52 6.40
CA ILE A 65 -7.36 -6.99 6.78
C ILE A 65 -6.93 -7.52 8.15
N LEU A 66 -7.87 -8.04 8.97
CA LEU A 66 -7.60 -8.55 10.31
C LEU A 66 -7.00 -9.96 10.31
N GLN A 67 -5.97 -10.18 9.51
CA GLN A 67 -5.19 -11.42 9.46
C GLN A 67 -3.70 -11.09 9.52
N GLU A 68 -2.90 -11.97 10.11
CA GLU A 68 -1.45 -11.77 10.17
C GLU A 68 -0.84 -11.85 8.75
N PHE A 69 -0.42 -10.71 8.21
CA PHE A 69 0.36 -10.59 6.97
C PHE A 69 1.87 -10.60 7.26
N HIS A 70 2.70 -10.96 6.28
CA HIS A 70 4.17 -10.86 6.33
C HIS A 70 4.84 -11.61 7.50
N ASN A 71 4.16 -12.62 8.07
CA ASN A 71 4.56 -13.30 9.29
C ASN A 71 4.77 -12.35 10.49
N LEU A 72 4.08 -11.20 10.50
CA LEU A 72 4.13 -10.21 11.57
C LEU A 72 3.16 -10.59 12.69
N PRO A 73 3.64 -10.74 13.94
CA PRO A 73 2.76 -10.94 15.10
C PRO A 73 1.75 -9.79 15.22
N ASN A 74 0.45 -10.11 15.20
CA ASN A 74 -0.65 -9.13 15.12
C ASN A 74 -0.64 -8.23 13.87
N GLY A 75 0.04 -8.62 12.79
CA GLY A 75 0.09 -7.87 11.54
C GLY A 75 0.62 -6.45 11.71
N ASN A 76 -0.03 -5.50 11.03
CA ASN A 76 0.27 -4.07 11.11
C ASN A 76 -0.42 -3.36 12.29
N TYR A 77 -0.74 -4.08 13.38
CA TYR A 77 -1.45 -3.56 14.54
C TYR A 77 -0.69 -3.78 15.84
N SER A 78 0.55 -3.28 15.90
CA SER A 78 1.39 -3.25 17.12
C SER A 78 2.36 -2.07 17.04
N LYS A 79 2.64 -1.43 18.17
CA LYS A 79 3.57 -0.28 18.23
C LYS A 79 4.95 -0.66 17.73
N HIS A 80 5.50 -1.74 18.26
CA HIS A 80 6.88 -2.12 18.01
C HIS A 80 7.06 -2.93 16.73
N ILE A 81 6.14 -3.86 16.45
CA ILE A 81 6.22 -4.71 15.25
C ILE A 81 6.00 -3.87 13.99
N SER A 82 4.95 -3.04 13.95
CA SER A 82 4.65 -2.23 12.76
C SER A 82 5.71 -1.17 12.50
N ALA A 83 6.23 -0.50 13.54
CA ALA A 83 7.34 0.43 13.39
C ALA A 83 8.65 -0.26 12.95
N GLY A 84 8.95 -1.43 13.53
CA GLY A 84 10.12 -2.23 13.16
C GLY A 84 10.07 -2.71 11.71
N TYR A 85 8.92 -3.23 11.29
CA TYR A 85 8.67 -3.63 9.91
C TYR A 85 8.84 -2.46 8.95
N SER A 86 8.19 -1.33 9.24
CA SER A 86 8.28 -0.12 8.40
C SER A 86 9.73 0.35 8.19
N ARG A 87 10.55 0.36 9.24
CA ARG A 87 11.97 0.74 9.16
C ARG A 87 12.85 -0.32 8.47
N GLY A 88 12.51 -1.60 8.64
CA GLY A 88 13.28 -2.73 8.13
C GLY A 88 12.98 -3.10 6.68
N PHE A 89 11.80 -2.72 6.17
CA PHE A 89 11.29 -3.17 4.87
C PHE A 89 12.23 -2.82 3.72
N ASP A 90 12.69 -1.58 3.62
CA ASP A 90 13.61 -1.14 2.56
C ASP A 90 14.93 -1.93 2.56
N ARG A 91 15.43 -2.28 3.75
CA ARG A 91 16.64 -3.12 3.90
C ARG A 91 16.38 -4.54 3.45
N ALA A 92 15.24 -5.12 3.80
CA ALA A 92 14.80 -6.43 3.29
C ALA A 92 14.64 -6.39 1.76
N MET A 93 14.20 -5.27 1.20
CA MET A 93 14.13 -5.06 -0.24
C MET A 93 15.47 -4.63 -0.88
N LEU A 94 16.59 -4.79 -0.17
CA LEU A 94 17.95 -4.48 -0.63
C LEU A 94 18.11 -3.07 -1.22
N GLY A 95 17.33 -2.09 -0.71
CA GLY A 95 17.29 -0.71 -1.18
C GLY A 95 16.60 -0.50 -2.53
N THR A 96 16.06 -1.55 -3.15
CA THR A 96 15.44 -1.46 -4.50
C THR A 96 14.18 -0.60 -4.52
N MET A 97 13.49 -0.47 -3.39
CA MET A 97 12.29 0.37 -3.26
C MET A 97 12.55 1.85 -3.57
N ALA A 98 13.77 2.37 -3.31
CA ALA A 98 14.09 3.77 -3.58
C ALA A 98 13.90 4.10 -5.08
N ALA A 99 14.38 3.24 -5.97
CA ALA A 99 14.21 3.41 -7.41
C ALA A 99 12.74 3.24 -7.85
N GLY A 100 12.02 2.28 -7.27
CA GLY A 100 10.60 2.07 -7.55
C GLY A 100 9.74 3.29 -7.17
N ARG A 101 9.96 3.85 -5.98
CA ARG A 101 9.27 5.06 -5.51
C ARG A 101 9.66 6.30 -6.32
N ALA A 102 10.94 6.43 -6.69
CA ALA A 102 11.37 7.51 -7.59
C ALA A 102 10.65 7.45 -8.95
N ARG A 103 10.44 6.23 -9.49
CA ARG A 103 9.68 6.03 -10.72
C ARG A 103 8.21 6.45 -10.58
N ILE A 104 7.55 6.10 -9.47
CA ILE A 104 6.19 6.59 -9.16
C ILE A 104 6.17 8.12 -9.12
N ALA A 105 7.09 8.74 -8.39
CA ALA A 105 7.14 10.20 -8.25
C ALA A 105 7.38 10.91 -9.59
N GLN A 106 8.22 10.34 -10.46
CA GLN A 106 8.43 10.84 -11.81
C GLN A 106 7.14 10.78 -12.66
N ALA A 107 6.40 9.68 -12.57
CA ALA A 107 5.15 9.51 -13.31
C ALA A 107 4.03 10.44 -12.83
N LEU A 108 4.09 10.88 -11.57
CA LEU A 108 3.18 11.85 -10.98
C LEU A 108 3.75 13.28 -10.96
N ALA A 109 4.84 13.53 -11.68
CA ALA A 109 5.40 14.87 -11.78
C ALA A 109 4.39 15.86 -12.38
N GLY A 110 4.29 17.04 -11.78
CA GLY A 110 3.32 18.07 -12.16
C GLY A 110 1.92 17.88 -11.56
N ALA A 111 1.66 16.77 -10.85
CA ALA A 111 0.46 16.63 -10.04
C ALA A 111 0.49 17.62 -8.86
N THR A 112 -0.64 18.25 -8.58
CA THR A 112 -0.78 19.21 -7.49
C THR A 112 -1.31 18.57 -6.21
N ARG A 113 -2.04 17.45 -6.35
CA ARG A 113 -2.73 16.76 -5.27
C ARG A 113 -2.73 15.26 -5.52
N VAL A 114 -1.94 14.55 -4.71
CA VAL A 114 -1.73 13.10 -4.84
C VAL A 114 -2.18 12.36 -3.60
N ILE A 115 -2.90 11.25 -3.79
CA ILE A 115 -3.14 10.25 -2.75
C ILE A 115 -2.12 9.11 -2.87
N ASP A 116 -1.50 8.75 -1.75
CA ASP A 116 -0.78 7.48 -1.54
C ASP A 116 -1.76 6.50 -0.88
N LEU A 117 -2.31 5.60 -1.69
CA LEU A 117 -3.35 4.65 -1.27
C LEU A 117 -2.69 3.41 -0.67
N GLY A 118 -2.95 3.12 0.61
CA GLY A 118 -2.21 2.11 1.37
C GLY A 118 -0.83 2.61 1.77
N CYS A 119 -0.75 3.81 2.35
CA CYS A 119 0.53 4.51 2.54
C CYS A 119 1.47 3.84 3.55
N GLY A 120 0.96 2.93 4.39
CA GLY A 120 1.69 2.33 5.49
C GLY A 120 2.43 3.36 6.34
N GLY A 121 3.73 3.14 6.54
CA GLY A 121 4.59 4.08 7.28
C GLY A 121 4.98 5.37 6.52
N GLY A 122 4.38 5.64 5.36
CA GLY A 122 4.45 6.94 4.68
C GLY A 122 5.63 7.14 3.73
N HIS A 123 6.44 6.11 3.43
CA HIS A 123 7.64 6.26 2.61
C HIS A 123 7.36 6.78 1.19
N MET A 124 6.28 6.30 0.54
CA MET A 124 5.91 6.75 -0.80
C MET A 124 5.37 8.19 -0.76
N ALA A 125 4.42 8.49 0.13
CA ALA A 125 3.97 9.86 0.40
C ALA A 125 5.13 10.84 0.68
N GLY A 126 6.12 10.43 1.48
CA GLY A 126 7.33 11.21 1.77
C GLY A 126 8.14 11.53 0.52
N VAL A 127 8.33 10.55 -0.37
CA VAL A 127 9.01 10.76 -1.66
C VAL A 127 8.23 11.71 -2.56
N LEU A 128 6.89 11.59 -2.62
CA LEU A 128 6.03 12.51 -3.39
C LEU A 128 6.14 13.95 -2.88
N LYS A 129 6.13 14.13 -1.55
CA LYS A 129 6.28 15.46 -0.95
C LYS A 129 7.66 16.05 -1.26
N ALA A 130 8.72 15.24 -1.15
CA ALA A 130 10.08 15.65 -1.46
C ALA A 130 10.30 15.94 -2.96
N SER A 131 9.53 15.31 -3.86
CA SER A 131 9.56 15.60 -5.29
C SER A 131 8.78 16.87 -5.68
N GLY A 132 8.22 17.59 -4.70
CA GLY A 132 7.56 18.88 -4.92
C GLY A 132 6.05 18.81 -5.08
N VAL A 133 5.39 17.68 -4.81
CA VAL A 133 3.91 17.63 -4.80
C VAL A 133 3.39 18.53 -3.66
N PRO A 134 2.58 19.56 -3.97
CA PRO A 134 2.08 20.50 -2.96
C PRO A 134 1.22 19.82 -1.89
N GLU A 135 0.24 19.04 -2.32
CA GLU A 135 -0.70 18.34 -1.43
C GLU A 135 -0.54 16.83 -1.57
N VAL A 136 -0.03 16.19 -0.50
CA VAL A 136 0.06 14.73 -0.41
C VAL A 136 -0.83 14.25 0.71
N LEU A 137 -1.64 13.24 0.41
CA LEU A 137 -2.50 12.53 1.34
C LEU A 137 -2.05 11.08 1.44
N GLY A 138 -1.74 10.58 2.63
CA GLY A 138 -1.56 9.14 2.88
C GLY A 138 -2.82 8.55 3.49
N LEU A 139 -3.30 7.45 2.91
CA LEU A 139 -4.45 6.69 3.42
C LEU A 139 -4.04 5.27 3.79
N ASP A 140 -4.30 4.85 5.03
CA ASP A 140 -4.01 3.48 5.50
C ASP A 140 -5.03 3.08 6.59
N PRO A 141 -5.45 1.80 6.68
CA PRO A 141 -6.37 1.37 7.74
C PRO A 141 -5.73 1.30 9.13
N SER A 142 -4.40 1.21 9.25
CA SER A 142 -3.71 0.99 10.53
C SER A 142 -3.37 2.30 11.26
N PRO A 143 -3.95 2.54 12.46
CA PRO A 143 -3.52 3.63 13.35
C PRO A 143 -2.03 3.62 13.68
N TYR A 144 -1.45 2.43 13.84
CA TYR A 144 -0.03 2.26 14.21
C TYR A 144 0.90 2.69 13.10
N LEU A 145 0.57 2.35 11.84
CA LEU A 145 1.34 2.80 10.68
C LEU A 145 1.16 4.28 10.41
N LEU A 146 -0.06 4.82 10.54
CA LEU A 146 -0.31 6.25 10.41
C LEU A 146 0.45 7.07 11.46
N GLN A 147 0.57 6.57 12.70
CA GLN A 147 1.40 7.21 13.72
C GLN A 147 2.89 7.19 13.32
N VAL A 148 3.40 6.09 12.78
CA VAL A 148 4.78 6.01 12.29
C VAL A 148 4.99 7.03 11.16
N ALA A 149 4.06 7.08 10.21
CA ALA A 149 4.10 8.01 9.08
C ALA A 149 4.08 9.48 9.53
N ALA A 150 3.17 9.83 10.43
CA ALA A 150 3.02 11.19 10.94
C ALA A 150 4.26 11.68 11.70
N LYS A 151 4.92 10.80 12.46
CA LYS A 151 6.17 11.13 13.15
C LYS A 151 7.35 11.30 12.18
N ALA A 152 7.41 10.48 11.12
CA ALA A 152 8.52 10.50 10.17
C ALA A 152 8.43 11.63 9.14
N TYR A 153 7.21 12.01 8.76
CA TYR A 153 6.94 12.93 7.66
C TYR A 153 5.93 14.00 8.08
N PRO A 154 6.36 14.97 8.92
CA PRO A 154 5.50 16.08 9.31
C PRO A 154 5.11 16.92 8.08
N GLY A 155 3.88 17.43 8.07
CA GLY A 155 3.36 18.26 6.97
C GLY A 155 2.73 17.51 5.80
N ILE A 156 2.59 16.17 5.91
CA ILE A 156 1.72 15.36 5.06
C ILE A 156 0.42 15.09 5.82
N ARG A 157 -0.72 15.04 5.11
CA ARG A 157 -2.01 14.69 5.71
C ARG A 157 -2.18 13.17 5.74
N TRP A 158 -2.53 12.64 6.91
CA TRP A 158 -2.72 11.21 7.15
C TRP A 158 -4.17 10.92 7.47
N VAL A 159 -4.76 9.93 6.80
CA VAL A 159 -6.18 9.57 6.97
C VAL A 159 -6.30 8.07 7.20
N GLN A 160 -7.04 7.71 8.24
CA GLN A 160 -7.45 6.33 8.43
C GLN A 160 -8.63 6.02 7.52
N GLY A 161 -8.47 5.01 6.67
CA GLY A 161 -9.49 4.62 5.73
C GLY A 161 -9.18 3.32 5.00
N MET A 162 -10.18 2.84 4.27
CA MET A 162 -10.10 1.66 3.43
C MET A 162 -9.88 2.06 1.97
N ALA A 163 -9.12 1.27 1.22
CA ALA A 163 -8.77 1.60 -0.17
C ALA A 163 -9.99 1.60 -1.09
N GLU A 164 -10.98 0.75 -0.80
CA GLU A 164 -12.23 0.63 -1.54
C GLU A 164 -13.23 1.76 -1.24
N ARG A 165 -13.04 2.52 -0.16
CA ARG A 165 -13.95 3.58 0.32
C ARG A 165 -13.16 4.66 1.05
N THR A 166 -12.56 5.56 0.29
CA THR A 166 -11.66 6.60 0.82
C THR A 166 -12.39 7.74 1.53
N GLY A 167 -13.67 7.96 1.20
CA GLY A 167 -14.45 9.11 1.67
C GLY A 167 -14.04 10.44 1.05
N LEU A 168 -13.13 10.44 0.05
CA LEU A 168 -12.75 11.64 -0.68
C LEU A 168 -13.86 12.06 -1.66
N PRO A 169 -13.96 13.35 -2.02
CA PRO A 169 -14.90 13.79 -3.06
C PRO A 169 -14.53 13.23 -4.44
N ASP A 170 -15.53 13.20 -5.33
CA ASP A 170 -15.34 12.85 -6.73
C ASP A 170 -14.34 13.80 -7.41
N ALA A 171 -13.48 13.25 -8.28
CA ALA A 171 -12.49 13.98 -9.07
C ALA A 171 -11.63 14.97 -8.25
N SER A 172 -11.36 14.64 -6.99
CA SER A 172 -10.70 15.51 -6.02
C SER A 172 -9.17 15.47 -6.06
N VAL A 173 -8.56 14.45 -6.66
CA VAL A 173 -7.09 14.30 -6.78
C VAL A 173 -6.66 14.23 -8.24
N ASP A 174 -5.42 14.61 -8.55
CA ASP A 174 -4.86 14.56 -9.90
C ASP A 174 -3.73 13.55 -10.08
N GLY A 175 -3.29 12.94 -8.99
CA GLY A 175 -2.50 11.71 -9.00
C GLY A 175 -2.94 10.71 -7.94
N ALA A 176 -2.75 9.43 -8.24
CA ALA A 176 -2.83 8.34 -7.26
C ALA A 176 -1.57 7.49 -7.36
N ALA A 177 -0.93 7.27 -6.22
CA ALA A 177 0.17 6.34 -6.05
C ALA A 177 -0.31 5.11 -5.30
N ILE A 178 0.11 3.94 -5.78
CA ILE A 178 -0.02 2.68 -5.06
C ILE A 178 1.35 2.02 -5.01
N CYS A 179 1.84 1.77 -3.80
CA CYS A 179 3.13 1.10 -3.59
C CYS A 179 2.91 -0.06 -2.63
N PHE A 180 2.82 -1.28 -3.18
CA PHE A 180 2.68 -2.53 -2.42
C PHE A 180 1.36 -2.60 -1.61
N LEU A 181 0.22 -2.46 -2.28
CA LEU A 181 -1.11 -2.56 -1.66
C LEU A 181 -1.97 -3.66 -2.30
N LEU A 182 -2.07 -3.70 -3.63
CA LEU A 182 -3.12 -4.46 -4.32
C LEU A 182 -2.95 -5.97 -4.14
N HIS A 183 -1.72 -6.45 -3.97
CA HIS A 183 -1.45 -7.85 -3.63
C HIS A 183 -1.91 -8.25 -2.21
N GLU A 184 -2.33 -7.30 -1.37
CA GLU A 184 -2.95 -7.54 -0.05
C GLU A 184 -4.49 -7.47 -0.11
N VAL A 185 -5.05 -7.02 -1.23
CA VAL A 185 -6.49 -6.86 -1.42
C VAL A 185 -7.10 -8.15 -2.00
N PRO A 186 -8.09 -8.77 -1.33
CA PRO A 186 -8.79 -9.92 -1.88
C PRO A 186 -9.45 -9.57 -3.22
N PRO A 187 -9.50 -10.50 -4.22
CA PRO A 187 -10.04 -10.21 -5.54
C PRO A 187 -11.43 -9.56 -5.56
N LYS A 188 -12.30 -9.91 -4.60
CA LYS A 188 -13.65 -9.33 -4.48
C LYS A 188 -13.66 -7.82 -4.19
N TYR A 189 -12.65 -7.31 -3.49
CA TYR A 189 -12.53 -5.89 -3.13
C TYR A 189 -11.71 -5.11 -4.15
N LEU A 190 -10.93 -5.77 -5.01
CA LEU A 190 -10.13 -5.07 -6.02
C LEU A 190 -11.02 -4.24 -6.95
N GLU A 191 -12.17 -4.75 -7.35
CA GLU A 191 -13.13 -4.00 -8.18
C GLU A 191 -13.64 -2.75 -7.46
N GLU A 192 -13.91 -2.83 -6.15
CA GLU A 192 -14.32 -1.66 -5.37
C GLU A 192 -13.17 -0.63 -5.29
N VAL A 193 -11.92 -1.08 -5.13
CA VAL A 193 -10.72 -0.20 -5.16
C VAL A 193 -10.57 0.49 -6.51
N LEU A 194 -10.73 -0.23 -7.62
CA LEU A 194 -10.63 0.35 -8.96
C LEU A 194 -11.75 1.36 -9.23
N ALA A 195 -12.97 1.05 -8.78
CA ALA A 195 -14.11 1.96 -8.90
C ALA A 195 -13.89 3.24 -8.08
N GLU A 196 -13.33 3.10 -6.88
CA GLU A 196 -12.99 4.22 -6.02
C GLU A 196 -11.87 5.08 -6.60
N LEU A 197 -10.80 4.47 -7.14
CA LEU A 197 -9.76 5.19 -7.88
C LEU A 197 -10.35 5.99 -9.05
N ARG A 198 -11.24 5.38 -9.83
CA ARG A 198 -11.91 6.05 -10.95
C ARG A 198 -12.79 7.21 -10.48
N ARG A 199 -13.40 7.10 -9.30
CA ARG A 199 -14.23 8.14 -8.72
C ARG A 199 -13.40 9.34 -8.26
N ILE A 200 -12.31 9.10 -7.52
CA ILE A 200 -11.54 10.17 -6.85
C ILE A 200 -10.51 10.85 -7.76
N VAL A 201 -9.88 10.12 -8.68
CA VAL A 201 -8.88 10.69 -9.60
C VAL A 201 -9.62 11.49 -10.67
N ARG A 202 -9.34 12.77 -10.89
CA ARG A 202 -10.01 13.59 -11.94
C ARG A 202 -9.72 13.07 -13.35
N PRO A 203 -10.57 13.37 -14.36
CA PRO A 203 -10.24 13.05 -15.75
C PRO A 203 -8.91 13.72 -16.15
N GLY A 204 -8.04 12.98 -16.85
CA GLY A 204 -6.66 13.37 -17.14
C GLY A 204 -5.68 13.20 -15.98
N GLY A 205 -6.14 12.81 -14.79
CA GLY A 205 -5.29 12.48 -13.65
C GLY A 205 -4.54 11.16 -13.85
N ARG A 206 -3.39 11.02 -13.19
CA ARG A 206 -2.45 9.91 -13.38
C ARG A 206 -2.54 8.89 -12.25
N LEU A 207 -2.33 7.63 -12.58
CA LEU A 207 -2.19 6.51 -11.66
C LEU A 207 -0.81 5.88 -11.88
N ALA A 208 -0.05 5.67 -10.80
CA ALA A 208 1.22 4.96 -10.83
C ALA A 208 1.23 3.87 -9.74
N VAL A 209 1.47 2.64 -10.16
CA VAL A 209 1.35 1.43 -9.35
C VAL A 209 2.68 0.67 -9.36
N LEU A 210 3.18 0.32 -8.19
CA LEU A 210 4.33 -0.56 -8.00
C LEU A 210 3.93 -1.73 -7.10
N GLU A 211 4.04 -2.94 -7.63
CA GLU A 211 3.63 -4.18 -6.94
C GLU A 211 4.74 -5.22 -7.04
N PRO A 212 4.74 -6.27 -6.19
CA PRO A 212 5.59 -7.42 -6.39
C PRO A 212 5.44 -7.97 -7.82
N SER A 213 6.55 -8.37 -8.43
CA SER A 213 6.56 -8.91 -9.78
C SER A 213 6.26 -10.41 -9.80
N PRO A 214 5.49 -10.89 -10.80
CA PRO A 214 5.35 -12.33 -11.03
C PRO A 214 6.66 -12.99 -11.47
N VAL A 215 7.70 -12.24 -11.86
CA VAL A 215 8.96 -12.78 -12.41
C VAL A 215 9.66 -13.70 -11.41
N GLN A 216 9.96 -13.22 -10.19
CA GLN A 216 10.61 -14.05 -9.17
C GLN A 216 9.71 -15.17 -8.64
N TRP A 217 8.39 -15.04 -8.80
CA TRP A 217 7.42 -16.05 -8.38
C TRP A 217 7.31 -17.20 -9.39
N ARG A 218 7.03 -16.88 -10.66
CA ARG A 218 6.68 -17.85 -11.71
C ARG A 218 7.87 -18.52 -12.37
N LEU A 219 8.99 -17.81 -12.54
CA LEU A 219 10.15 -18.38 -13.23
C LEU A 219 10.95 -19.30 -12.30
N SER A 220 11.51 -20.37 -12.84
CA SER A 220 12.47 -21.22 -12.12
C SER A 220 13.75 -20.45 -11.76
N TRP A 221 14.57 -21.00 -10.85
CA TRP A 221 15.80 -20.36 -10.37
C TRP A 221 16.76 -19.92 -11.49
N TRP A 222 17.02 -20.78 -12.47
CA TRP A 222 17.99 -20.51 -13.53
C TRP A 222 17.67 -19.27 -14.38
N PRO A 223 16.45 -19.11 -14.95
CA PRO A 223 16.07 -17.87 -15.64
C PRO A 223 16.19 -16.61 -14.77
N VAL A 224 15.76 -16.66 -13.50
CA VAL A 224 15.82 -15.52 -12.58
C VAL A 224 17.26 -15.12 -12.28
N ILE A 225 18.13 -16.09 -11.99
CA ILE A 225 19.56 -15.85 -11.74
C ILE A 225 20.24 -15.29 -12.98
N ARG A 226 19.96 -15.85 -14.17
CA ARG A 226 20.56 -15.37 -15.43
C ARG A 226 20.13 -13.95 -15.77
N GLY A 227 18.87 -13.59 -15.54
CA GLY A 227 18.32 -12.27 -15.88
C GLY A 227 18.61 -11.18 -14.84
N HIS A 228 18.73 -11.54 -13.56
CA HIS A 228 18.75 -10.57 -12.44
C HIS A 228 19.87 -10.83 -11.41
N GLY A 229 20.78 -11.77 -11.71
CA GLY A 229 21.92 -12.10 -10.88
C GLY A 229 21.56 -12.56 -9.47
N TRP A 230 22.42 -12.24 -8.51
CA TRP A 230 22.23 -12.61 -7.11
C TRP A 230 21.00 -11.95 -6.47
N ARG A 231 20.63 -10.74 -6.91
CA ARG A 231 19.42 -10.06 -6.44
C ARG A 231 18.17 -10.83 -6.85
N GLY A 232 18.13 -11.33 -8.09
CA GLY A 232 17.07 -12.22 -8.55
C GLY A 232 16.96 -13.47 -7.68
N ALA A 233 18.09 -14.12 -7.39
CA ALA A 233 18.13 -15.29 -6.49
C ALA A 233 17.56 -14.97 -5.10
N TYR A 234 17.96 -13.83 -4.53
CA TYR A 234 17.47 -13.35 -3.25
C TYR A 234 15.95 -13.13 -3.26
N PHE A 235 15.42 -12.43 -4.27
CA PHE A 235 13.97 -12.16 -4.33
C PHE A 235 13.15 -13.41 -4.63
N LYS A 236 13.69 -14.39 -5.37
CA LYS A 236 13.04 -15.68 -5.51
C LYS A 236 12.99 -16.42 -4.17
N TRP A 237 14.11 -16.49 -3.45
CA TRP A 237 14.14 -17.06 -2.10
C TRP A 237 13.14 -16.36 -1.15
N LEU A 238 13.14 -15.02 -1.14
CA LEU A 238 12.25 -14.22 -0.31
C LEU A 238 10.79 -14.52 -0.63
N SER A 239 10.42 -14.56 -1.92
CA SER A 239 9.04 -14.87 -2.34
C SER A 239 8.57 -16.25 -1.88
N LEU A 240 9.46 -17.23 -1.78
CA LEU A 240 9.13 -18.58 -1.28
C LEU A 240 9.04 -18.65 0.25
N SER A 241 9.58 -17.64 0.95
CA SER A 241 9.71 -17.61 2.41
C SER A 241 8.64 -16.75 3.09
N VAL A 242 8.13 -15.73 2.39
CA VAL A 242 7.04 -14.87 2.86
C VAL A 242 5.70 -15.49 2.50
N PHE A 243 4.70 -15.34 3.36
CA PHE A 243 3.33 -15.72 3.02
C PHE A 243 2.49 -14.51 2.68
N GLU A 244 1.96 -14.53 1.46
CA GLU A 244 1.04 -13.52 0.94
C GLU A 244 -0.17 -14.25 0.34
N PRO A 245 -1.31 -14.31 1.05
CA PRO A 245 -2.45 -15.15 0.66
C PRO A 245 -3.06 -14.73 -0.68
N PHE A 246 -2.90 -13.47 -1.08
CA PHE A 246 -3.51 -12.91 -2.28
C PHE A 246 -2.50 -12.63 -3.40
N LEU A 247 -1.21 -12.93 -3.23
CA LEU A 247 -0.19 -12.67 -4.25
C LEU A 247 -0.38 -13.49 -5.53
N ASP A 248 -0.65 -14.80 -5.40
CA ASP A 248 -0.93 -15.65 -6.56
C ASP A 248 -2.26 -15.26 -7.25
N PRO A 249 -3.38 -15.05 -6.51
CA PRO A 249 -4.59 -14.45 -7.09
C PRO A 249 -4.33 -13.13 -7.81
N TRP A 250 -3.56 -12.21 -7.21
CA TRP A 250 -3.16 -10.92 -7.79
C TRP A 250 -2.45 -11.08 -9.13
N HIS A 251 -1.46 -11.96 -9.22
CA HIS A 251 -0.72 -12.16 -10.47
C HIS A 251 -1.56 -12.78 -11.60
N ARG A 252 -2.65 -13.47 -11.28
CA ARG A 252 -3.55 -14.08 -12.27
C ARG A 252 -4.57 -13.08 -12.83
N GLN A 253 -4.66 -11.88 -12.28
CA GLN A 253 -5.63 -10.89 -12.72
C GLN A 253 -5.18 -10.19 -14.01
N PRO A 254 -6.08 -9.98 -14.98
CA PRO A 254 -5.80 -9.15 -16.16
C PRO A 254 -5.86 -7.67 -15.76
N PHE A 255 -4.90 -7.22 -14.95
CA PHE A 255 -4.98 -5.92 -14.26
C PHE A 255 -5.09 -4.73 -15.22
N ALA A 256 -4.35 -4.73 -16.33
CA ALA A 256 -4.44 -3.68 -17.34
C ALA A 256 -5.84 -3.61 -17.99
N GLU A 257 -6.46 -4.75 -18.28
CA GLU A 257 -7.82 -4.81 -18.82
C GLU A 257 -8.85 -4.33 -17.78
N ARG A 258 -8.67 -4.68 -16.51
CA ARG A 258 -9.54 -4.19 -15.42
C ARG A 258 -9.44 -2.67 -15.24
N LEU A 259 -8.24 -2.11 -15.31
CA LEU A 259 -8.03 -0.66 -15.34
C LEU A 259 -8.75 -0.01 -16.52
N ALA A 260 -8.61 -0.58 -17.72
CA ALA A 260 -9.31 -0.10 -18.91
C ALA A 260 -10.84 -0.14 -18.75
N ALA A 261 -11.38 -1.23 -18.21
CA ALA A 261 -12.80 -1.35 -17.91
C ALA A 261 -13.30 -0.30 -16.90
N HIS A 262 -12.39 0.26 -16.09
CA HIS A 262 -12.66 1.33 -15.13
C HIS A 262 -12.27 2.71 -15.68
N GLY A 263 -12.09 2.85 -17.00
CA GLY A 263 -11.85 4.13 -17.67
C GLY A 263 -10.45 4.70 -17.41
N PHE A 264 -9.46 3.83 -17.25
CA PHE A 264 -8.04 4.18 -17.23
C PHE A 264 -7.34 3.65 -18.48
N GLN A 265 -6.72 4.55 -19.25
CA GLN A 265 -5.84 4.16 -20.34
C GLN A 265 -4.47 3.80 -19.78
N VAL A 266 -4.05 2.54 -19.92
CA VAL A 266 -2.72 2.08 -19.49
C VAL A 266 -1.67 2.56 -20.48
N GLU A 267 -0.71 3.35 -19.99
CA GLU A 267 0.44 3.85 -20.77
C GLU A 267 1.64 2.90 -20.68
N THR A 268 1.80 2.20 -19.56
CA THR A 268 2.94 1.30 -19.31
C THR A 268 2.52 0.17 -18.38
N ASP A 269 2.98 -1.04 -18.67
CA ASP A 269 2.84 -2.23 -17.82
C ASP A 269 4.09 -3.10 -17.99
N GLU A 270 5.02 -2.99 -17.05
CA GLU A 270 6.34 -3.63 -17.12
C GLU A 270 6.55 -4.53 -15.92
N ALA A 271 6.77 -5.83 -16.17
CA ALA A 271 7.19 -6.78 -15.14
C ALA A 271 8.72 -6.88 -15.09
N GLY A 272 9.32 -6.30 -14.05
CA GLY A 272 10.74 -6.42 -13.74
C GLY A 272 11.03 -7.41 -12.61
N CYS A 273 12.18 -7.30 -11.97
CA CYS A 273 12.49 -8.02 -10.73
C CYS A 273 13.17 -7.03 -9.76
N PRO A 274 12.60 -6.75 -8.58
CA PRO A 274 11.48 -7.48 -7.97
C PRO A 274 10.09 -6.91 -8.27
N PHE A 275 9.94 -5.85 -9.07
CA PHE A 275 8.68 -5.10 -9.16
C PHE A 275 8.02 -5.19 -10.53
N ARG A 276 6.69 -5.22 -10.54
CA ARG A 276 5.86 -4.84 -11.69
C ARG A 276 5.48 -3.38 -11.52
N TYR A 277 5.65 -2.58 -12.57
CA TYR A 277 5.28 -1.18 -12.61
C TYR A 277 4.17 -0.96 -13.63
N VAL A 278 3.11 -0.28 -13.24
CA VAL A 278 1.99 0.09 -14.11
C VAL A 278 1.74 1.59 -14.02
N GLN A 279 1.55 2.23 -15.16
CA GLN A 279 1.16 3.63 -15.26
C GLN A 279 -0.07 3.76 -16.15
N ALA A 280 -1.03 4.57 -15.70
CA ALA A 280 -2.26 4.81 -16.44
C ALA A 280 -2.75 6.24 -16.26
N VAL A 281 -3.63 6.68 -17.15
CA VAL A 281 -4.29 8.00 -17.11
C VAL A 281 -5.80 7.77 -17.10
N ARG A 282 -6.53 8.49 -16.25
CA ARG A 282 -8.00 8.46 -16.28
C ARG A 282 -8.49 9.14 -17.56
N GLU A 283 -9.26 8.43 -18.36
CA GLU A 283 -9.86 8.99 -19.57
C GLU A 283 -10.90 10.08 -19.26
N GLY A 284 -11.02 11.06 -20.16
CA GLY A 284 -12.13 12.01 -20.19
C GLY A 284 -13.48 11.30 -20.26
N ALA A 285 -14.57 11.96 -19.85
CA ALA A 285 -15.86 11.54 -20.39
C ALA A 285 -15.78 11.64 -21.92
N PRO A 286 -16.33 10.69 -22.69
CA PRO A 286 -16.43 10.86 -24.14
C PRO A 286 -17.12 12.20 -24.38
N ALA A 287 -16.56 13.01 -25.29
CA ALA A 287 -17.17 14.27 -25.67
C ALA A 287 -18.63 13.99 -26.07
N VAL A 288 -19.58 14.60 -25.36
CA VAL A 288 -20.99 14.52 -25.76
C VAL A 288 -21.05 15.10 -27.16
N ALA A 289 -21.30 14.26 -28.16
CA ALA A 289 -21.50 14.72 -29.52
C ALA A 289 -22.63 15.75 -29.50
N PRO A 290 -22.49 16.93 -30.13
CA PRO A 290 -23.56 17.91 -30.16
C PRO A 290 -24.81 17.24 -30.72
N SER A 291 -25.93 17.33 -29.98
CA SER A 291 -27.22 16.87 -30.47
C SER A 291 -27.50 17.54 -31.82
N PRO A 292 -27.89 16.79 -32.86
CA PRO A 292 -28.30 17.41 -34.10
C PRO A 292 -29.51 18.31 -33.82
N CYS A 293 -29.38 19.59 -34.17
CA CYS A 293 -30.49 20.55 -34.21
C CYS A 293 -31.55 20.13 -35.23
#